data_AF-A0A2M8TF34-F1
#
_entry.id   AF-A0A2M8TF34-F1
#
_cell.length_a   1.000
_cell.length_b   1.000
_cell.length_c   1.000
_cell.angle_alpha   90.00
_cell.angle_beta   90.00
_cell.angle_gamma   90.00
#
_symmetry.space_group_name_H-M   'P 1'
#
loop_
_entity.id
_entity.type
_entity.pdbx_description
1 polymer ?
#
loop_
_entity_poly.entity_id
_entity_poly.type
_entity_poly.pdbx_seq_one_letter_code
_entity_poly.pdbx_strand_id
1 'polypeptide(L)'
;MIKKVTMLFISLLVVCFVVGYVKPQNKDQVSKDYMDKLIASEKSDIKFNEKREESKEETHWAEEVKNFHPKNEYDTAKVKAFEWAAKNKLKVINWKDAKVTEKSVPQNDDSVISTGKGILNGKDIYIVDFHTSDEEILGTLIVYVEKNSYKILGVGLRD
;
A
#
# COMPACT_ATOMS: atom_id res chain seq x y z
N MET A 1 -69.21 57.74 -6.42
CA MET A 1 -67.84 57.79 -5.86
C MET A 1 -67.69 56.59 -4.92
N ILE A 2 -66.49 56.02 -4.71
CA ILE A 2 -66.24 54.75 -3.98
C ILE A 2 -66.41 53.46 -4.81
N LYS A 3 -65.73 53.34 -5.96
CA LYS A 3 -65.45 52.01 -6.58
C LYS A 3 -64.10 51.90 -7.29
N LYS A 4 -63.32 53.00 -7.41
CA LYS A 4 -62.07 53.02 -8.19
C LYS A 4 -60.77 52.99 -7.37
N VAL A 5 -60.86 53.04 -6.04
CA VAL A 5 -59.64 53.14 -5.18
C VAL A 5 -59.11 51.76 -4.75
N THR A 6 -59.93 50.71 -4.77
CA THR A 6 -59.53 49.38 -4.30
C THR A 6 -58.76 48.54 -5.34
N MET A 7 -58.84 48.85 -6.63
CA MET A 7 -58.18 48.05 -7.68
C MET A 7 -56.69 48.39 -7.88
N LEU A 8 -56.23 49.55 -7.40
CA LEU A 8 -54.84 50.00 -7.55
C LEU A 8 -53.90 49.49 -6.45
N PHE A 9 -54.42 48.98 -5.34
CA PHE A 9 -53.61 48.44 -4.25
C PHE A 9 -53.26 46.95 -4.43
N ILE A 10 -54.02 46.20 -5.24
CA ILE A 10 -53.80 44.76 -5.41
C ILE A 10 -52.70 44.49 -6.45
N SER A 11 -52.49 45.37 -7.44
CA SER A 11 -51.43 45.17 -8.44
C SER A 11 -50.02 45.50 -7.93
N LEU A 12 -49.89 46.31 -6.87
CA LEU A 12 -48.58 46.66 -6.30
C LEU A 12 -48.03 45.57 -5.36
N LEU A 13 -48.90 44.74 -4.77
CA LEU A 13 -48.48 43.67 -3.85
C LEU A 13 -47.93 42.42 -4.55
N VAL A 14 -48.27 42.19 -5.82
CA VAL A 14 -47.80 41.02 -6.57
C VAL A 14 -46.37 41.21 -7.09
N VAL A 15 -45.94 42.45 -7.36
CA VAL A 15 -44.57 42.72 -7.85
C VAL A 15 -43.53 42.58 -6.72
N CYS A 16 -43.90 42.82 -5.46
CA CYS A 16 -42.99 42.64 -4.33
C CYS A 16 -42.71 41.17 -3.97
N PHE A 17 -43.56 40.22 -4.37
CA PHE A 17 -43.39 38.81 -3.99
C PHE A 17 -42.47 38.02 -4.93
N VAL A 18 -42.20 38.49 -6.15
CA VAL A 18 -41.31 37.80 -7.10
C VAL A 18 -39.83 38.12 -6.87
N VAL A 19 -39.50 39.19 -6.12
CA VAL A 19 -38.11 39.57 -5.82
C VAL A 19 -37.59 38.92 -4.52
N GLY A 20 -38.46 38.30 -3.72
CA GLY A 20 -38.15 37.85 -2.36
C GLY A 20 -37.57 36.43 -2.20
N TYR A 21 -37.34 35.67 -3.27
CA TYR A 21 -36.96 34.25 -3.14
C TYR A 21 -35.77 33.78 -3.97
N VAL A 22 -34.92 34.69 -4.47
CA VAL A 22 -33.56 34.30 -4.87
C VAL A 22 -32.68 34.45 -3.65
N LYS A 23 -32.70 33.42 -2.79
CA LYS A 23 -31.74 33.26 -1.70
C LYS A 23 -30.35 33.43 -2.33
N PRO A 24 -29.53 34.42 -1.94
CA PRO A 24 -28.20 34.56 -2.49
C PRO A 24 -27.47 33.25 -2.20
N GLN A 25 -27.24 32.44 -3.23
CA GLN A 25 -26.36 31.30 -3.07
C GLN A 25 -25.02 31.88 -2.68
N ASN A 26 -24.67 31.67 -1.42
CA ASN A 26 -23.47 32.15 -0.80
C ASN A 26 -22.32 31.65 -1.68
N LYS A 27 -21.69 32.55 -2.46
CA LYS A 27 -20.67 32.19 -3.46
C LYS A 27 -19.53 31.39 -2.81
N ASP A 28 -19.29 31.64 -1.52
CA ASP A 28 -18.31 30.94 -0.68
C ASP A 28 -18.66 29.45 -0.48
N GLN A 29 -19.95 29.10 -0.46
CA GLN A 29 -20.40 27.72 -0.26
C GLN A 29 -20.37 26.91 -1.56
N VAL A 30 -20.63 27.55 -2.70
CA VAL A 30 -20.45 26.92 -4.03
C VAL A 30 -18.97 26.72 -4.34
N SER A 31 -18.12 27.68 -3.97
CA SER A 31 -16.66 27.55 -4.11
C SER A 31 -16.10 26.42 -3.24
N LYS A 32 -16.57 26.29 -1.98
CA LYS A 32 -16.12 25.23 -1.08
C LYS A 32 -16.52 23.83 -1.57
N ASP A 33 -17.75 23.64 -2.02
CA ASP A 33 -18.23 22.35 -2.55
C ASP A 33 -17.50 21.94 -3.84
N TYR A 34 -17.10 22.93 -4.66
CA TYR A 34 -16.29 22.68 -5.87
C TYR A 34 -14.84 22.29 -5.51
N MET A 35 -14.24 22.97 -4.53
CA MET A 35 -12.88 22.64 -4.05
C MET A 35 -12.85 21.28 -3.34
N ASP A 36 -13.87 20.94 -2.54
CA ASP A 36 -13.98 19.63 -1.89
C ASP A 36 -14.13 18.49 -2.91
N LYS A 37 -14.88 18.72 -4.00
CA LYS A 37 -14.99 17.78 -5.14
C LYS A 37 -13.68 17.65 -5.93
N LEU A 38 -12.96 18.75 -6.14
CA LEU A 38 -11.63 18.74 -6.78
C LEU A 38 -10.62 17.93 -5.94
N ILE A 39 -10.57 18.18 -4.63
CA ILE A 39 -9.69 17.44 -3.71
C ILE A 39 -10.07 15.95 -3.65
N ALA A 40 -11.37 15.63 -3.68
CA ALA A 40 -11.83 14.25 -3.69
C ALA A 40 -11.50 13.53 -5.02
N SER A 41 -11.65 14.21 -6.15
CA SER A 41 -11.26 13.73 -7.49
C SER A 41 -9.76 13.45 -7.52
N GLU A 42 -8.94 14.41 -7.10
CA GLU A 42 -7.49 14.29 -7.11
C GLU A 42 -7.00 13.17 -6.18
N LYS A 43 -7.59 13.02 -4.98
CA LYS A 43 -7.33 11.86 -4.10
C LYS A 43 -7.74 10.53 -4.74
N SER A 44 -8.80 10.49 -5.52
CA SER A 44 -9.25 9.28 -6.21
C SER A 44 -8.34 8.91 -7.39
N ASP A 45 -7.83 9.91 -8.12
CA ASP A 45 -6.90 9.73 -9.24
C ASP A 45 -5.52 9.28 -8.75
N ILE A 46 -5.04 9.85 -7.63
CA ILE A 46 -3.81 9.40 -6.96
C ILE A 46 -3.93 7.94 -6.54
N LYS A 47 -5.04 7.58 -5.87
CA LYS A 47 -5.28 6.21 -5.40
C LYS A 47 -5.46 5.21 -6.55
N PHE A 48 -6.01 5.67 -7.68
CA PHE A 48 -6.16 4.85 -8.88
C PHE A 48 -4.80 4.61 -9.57
N ASN A 49 -3.96 5.65 -9.68
CA ASN A 49 -2.61 5.53 -10.24
C ASN A 49 -1.69 4.68 -9.37
N GLU A 50 -1.75 4.82 -8.05
CA GLU A 50 -1.00 3.98 -7.11
C GLU A 50 -1.36 2.50 -7.28
N LYS A 51 -2.66 2.18 -7.32
CA LYS A 51 -3.13 0.81 -7.57
C LYS A 51 -2.71 0.25 -8.93
N ARG A 52 -2.59 1.10 -9.94
CA ARG A 52 -2.15 0.69 -11.29
C ARG A 52 -0.66 0.38 -11.32
N GLU A 53 0.18 1.17 -10.67
CA GLU A 53 1.61 0.89 -10.54
C GLU A 53 1.86 -0.37 -9.70
N GLU A 54 1.14 -0.55 -8.58
CA GLU A 54 1.18 -1.79 -7.78
C GLU A 54 0.86 -3.03 -8.65
N SER A 55 -0.16 -2.96 -9.51
CA SER A 55 -0.54 -4.10 -10.36
C SER A 55 0.51 -4.46 -11.41
N LYS A 56 1.26 -3.47 -11.92
CA LYS A 56 2.34 -3.70 -12.90
C LYS A 56 3.55 -4.33 -12.22
N GLU A 57 3.90 -3.85 -11.03
CA GLU A 57 5.01 -4.38 -10.25
C GLU A 57 4.74 -5.84 -9.86
N GLU A 58 3.50 -6.16 -9.43
CA GLU A 58 3.08 -7.53 -9.13
C GLU A 58 3.24 -8.50 -10.30
N THR A 59 2.86 -8.08 -11.51
CA THR A 59 3.02 -8.91 -12.70
C THR A 59 4.48 -9.08 -13.12
N HIS A 60 5.31 -8.04 -12.95
CA HIS A 60 6.70 -8.08 -13.38
C HIS A 60 7.52 -9.09 -12.59
N TRP A 61 7.45 -9.05 -11.25
CA TRP A 61 8.24 -10.00 -10.45
C TRP A 61 7.72 -11.44 -10.55
N ALA A 62 6.42 -11.63 -10.73
CA ALA A 62 5.84 -12.95 -10.92
C ALA A 62 6.36 -13.62 -12.21
N GLU A 63 6.53 -12.84 -13.28
CA GLU A 63 7.15 -13.32 -14.53
C GLU A 63 8.64 -13.61 -14.34
N GLU A 64 9.38 -12.75 -13.64
CA GLU A 64 10.80 -13.00 -13.35
C GLU A 64 11.01 -14.30 -12.59
N VAL A 65 10.22 -14.55 -11.54
CA VAL A 65 10.29 -15.78 -10.74
C VAL A 65 9.93 -17.00 -11.58
N LYS A 66 8.88 -16.90 -12.39
CA LYS A 66 8.45 -18.00 -13.27
C LYS A 66 9.51 -18.40 -14.30
N ASN A 67 10.28 -17.43 -14.79
CA ASN A 67 11.35 -17.67 -15.77
C ASN A 67 12.68 -18.09 -15.13
N PHE A 68 12.84 -17.89 -13.82
CA PHE A 68 14.02 -18.31 -13.10
C PHE A 68 13.96 -19.81 -12.78
N HIS A 69 15.00 -20.54 -13.19
CA HIS A 69 15.13 -21.98 -12.96
C HIS A 69 16.19 -22.22 -11.89
N PRO A 70 15.80 -22.54 -10.63
CA PRO A 70 16.76 -22.81 -9.56
C PRO A 70 17.71 -23.94 -9.94
N LYS A 71 19.02 -23.71 -9.79
CA LYS A 71 20.04 -24.73 -10.12
C LYS A 71 20.42 -25.58 -8.91
N ASN A 72 20.15 -25.08 -7.71
CA ASN A 72 20.50 -25.72 -6.44
C ASN A 72 19.51 -25.30 -5.33
N GLU A 73 19.74 -25.85 -4.13
CA GLU A 73 18.91 -25.57 -2.95
C GLU A 73 18.96 -24.09 -2.51
N TYR A 74 20.10 -23.41 -2.73
CA TYR A 74 20.30 -22.00 -2.39
C TYR A 74 19.42 -21.11 -3.27
N ASP A 75 19.40 -21.37 -4.57
CA ASP A 75 18.54 -20.67 -5.53
C ASP A 75 17.06 -20.88 -5.18
N THR A 76 16.69 -22.09 -4.73
CA THR A 76 15.33 -22.39 -4.29
C THR A 76 14.96 -21.58 -3.05
N ALA A 77 15.87 -21.49 -2.07
CA ALA A 77 15.69 -20.64 -0.90
C ALA A 77 15.54 -19.16 -1.25
N LYS A 78 16.36 -18.63 -2.19
CA LYS A 78 16.24 -17.25 -2.68
C LYS A 78 14.86 -16.98 -3.28
N VAL A 79 14.42 -17.85 -4.18
CA VAL A 79 13.10 -17.72 -4.83
C VAL A 79 11.99 -17.70 -3.79
N LYS A 80 12.01 -18.62 -2.82
CA LYS A 80 10.96 -18.67 -1.79
C LYS A 80 10.98 -17.46 -0.86
N ALA A 81 12.17 -16.99 -0.48
CA ALA A 81 12.31 -15.78 0.30
C ALA A 81 11.83 -14.54 -0.47
N PHE A 82 12.15 -14.44 -1.76
CA PHE A 82 11.72 -13.33 -2.62
C PHE A 82 10.20 -13.35 -2.89
N GLU A 83 9.63 -14.52 -3.20
CA GLU A 83 8.17 -14.70 -3.34
C GLU A 83 7.44 -14.21 -2.08
N TRP A 84 7.99 -14.48 -0.89
CA TRP A 84 7.43 -14.01 0.37
C TRP A 84 7.58 -12.49 0.51
N ALA A 85 8.77 -11.94 0.24
CA ALA A 85 9.03 -10.50 0.34
C ALA A 85 8.10 -9.71 -0.59
N ALA A 86 7.96 -10.14 -1.84
CA ALA A 86 7.11 -9.51 -2.85
C ALA A 86 5.62 -9.58 -2.46
N LYS A 87 5.14 -10.71 -1.93
CA LYS A 87 3.77 -10.82 -1.37
C LYS A 87 3.50 -9.87 -0.20
N ASN A 88 4.54 -9.53 0.56
CA ASN A 88 4.47 -8.57 1.65
C ASN A 88 4.84 -7.14 1.23
N LYS A 89 4.90 -6.86 -0.08
CA LYS A 89 5.19 -5.54 -0.66
C LYS A 89 6.53 -4.95 -0.21
N LEU A 90 7.52 -5.80 0.07
CA LEU A 90 8.87 -5.36 0.40
C LEU A 90 9.66 -5.15 -0.90
N LYS A 91 10.25 -3.96 -1.03
CA LYS A 91 11.02 -3.57 -2.21
C LYS A 91 12.45 -4.12 -2.13
N VAL A 92 12.64 -5.30 -2.72
CA VAL A 92 13.95 -5.95 -2.82
C VAL A 92 14.67 -5.56 -4.10
N ILE A 93 15.94 -5.21 -4.00
CA ILE A 93 16.83 -4.93 -5.14
C ILE A 93 17.62 -6.18 -5.49
N ASN A 94 17.73 -6.48 -6.79
CA ASN A 94 18.60 -7.53 -7.35
C ASN A 94 18.52 -8.85 -6.57
N TRP A 95 17.30 -9.36 -6.34
CA TRP A 95 17.05 -10.53 -5.49
C TRP A 95 17.84 -11.79 -5.89
N LYS A 96 18.28 -11.89 -7.15
CA LYS A 96 19.11 -13.00 -7.68
C LYS A 96 20.50 -13.03 -7.04
N ASP A 97 21.04 -11.85 -6.70
CA ASP A 97 22.35 -11.68 -6.07
C ASP A 97 22.28 -11.77 -4.55
N ALA A 98 21.11 -12.06 -3.99
CA ALA A 98 20.93 -12.25 -2.55
C ALA A 98 21.94 -13.25 -1.99
N LYS A 99 22.46 -12.93 -0.80
CA LYS A 99 23.37 -13.82 -0.10
C LYS A 99 22.56 -14.87 0.63
N VAL A 100 22.97 -16.13 0.49
CA VAL A 100 22.36 -17.25 1.23
C VAL A 100 23.42 -17.91 2.07
N THR A 101 23.14 -18.07 3.36
CA THR A 101 24.00 -18.79 4.30
C THR A 101 23.22 -19.90 4.99
N GLU A 102 23.91 -20.97 5.36
CA GLU A 102 23.32 -22.08 6.10
C GLU A 102 23.60 -21.94 7.59
N LYS A 103 22.61 -22.26 8.43
CA LYS A 103 22.78 -22.34 9.87
C LYS A 103 21.94 -23.49 10.43
N SER A 104 22.55 -24.30 11.29
CA SER A 104 21.81 -25.21 12.16
C SER A 104 21.55 -24.50 13.47
N VAL A 105 20.28 -24.31 13.83
CA VAL A 105 19.91 -23.64 15.09
C VAL A 105 19.84 -24.71 16.18
N PRO A 106 20.69 -24.64 17.22
CA PRO A 106 20.65 -25.62 18.31
C PRO A 106 19.29 -25.61 19.00
N GLN A 107 18.91 -26.78 19.52
CA GLN A 107 17.73 -26.88 20.37
C GLN A 107 18.02 -26.09 21.68
N ASN A 108 17.13 -25.16 22.04
CA ASN A 108 17.26 -24.25 23.19
C ASN A 108 18.26 -23.09 23.04
N ASP A 109 18.53 -22.64 21.81
CA ASP A 109 19.34 -21.44 21.58
C ASP A 109 18.46 -20.17 21.49
N ASP A 110 18.46 -19.38 22.56
CA ASP A 110 17.72 -18.11 22.63
C ASP A 110 18.39 -16.95 21.87
N SER A 111 19.51 -17.19 21.20
CA SER A 111 20.33 -16.13 20.55
C SER A 111 19.78 -15.62 19.21
N VAL A 112 18.72 -16.22 18.64
CA VAL A 112 18.18 -15.78 17.34
C VAL A 112 17.19 -14.63 17.52
N ILE A 113 17.54 -13.45 17.02
CA ILE A 113 16.85 -12.20 17.30
C ILE A 113 15.77 -11.88 16.25
N SER A 114 14.62 -11.48 16.79
CA SER A 114 13.66 -10.49 16.28
C SER A 114 12.25 -10.98 15.94
N THR A 115 12.06 -12.13 15.27
CA THR A 115 10.69 -12.56 14.96
C THR A 115 10.57 -14.08 14.94
N GLY A 116 10.08 -14.65 16.04
CA GLY A 116 9.76 -16.09 16.13
C GLY A 116 10.82 -17.00 16.76
N LYS A 117 11.47 -16.58 17.86
CA LYS A 117 12.44 -17.38 18.64
C LYS A 117 12.06 -18.85 18.86
N GLY A 118 10.76 -19.18 18.96
CA GLY A 118 10.30 -20.56 19.11
C GLY A 118 10.17 -21.38 17.83
N ILE A 119 10.14 -20.75 16.66
CA ILE A 119 9.88 -21.41 15.36
C ILE A 119 11.18 -21.98 14.77
N LEU A 120 12.34 -21.43 15.14
CA LEU A 120 13.66 -21.79 14.59
C LEU A 120 14.39 -22.89 15.36
N ASN A 121 14.01 -23.17 16.61
CA ASN A 121 14.73 -24.10 17.49
C ASN A 121 14.82 -25.52 16.92
N GLY A 122 16.05 -26.05 16.84
CA GLY A 122 16.32 -27.39 16.34
C GLY A 122 16.08 -27.56 14.83
N LYS A 123 16.08 -26.46 14.05
CA LYS A 123 15.91 -26.50 12.60
C LYS A 123 17.20 -26.12 11.88
N ASP A 124 17.43 -26.81 10.77
CA ASP A 124 18.38 -26.40 9.75
C ASP A 124 17.70 -25.38 8.84
N ILE A 125 18.34 -24.22 8.70
CA ILE A 125 17.77 -23.07 7.98
C ILE A 125 18.76 -22.49 6.98
N TYR A 126 18.19 -21.94 5.91
CA TYR A 126 18.82 -20.96 5.05
C TYR A 126 18.48 -19.57 5.57
N ILE A 127 19.49 -18.69 5.63
CA ILE A 127 19.37 -17.28 5.91
C ILE A 127 19.61 -16.54 4.59
N VAL A 128 18.58 -15.85 4.09
CA VAL A 128 18.62 -15.12 2.82
C VAL A 128 18.65 -13.63 3.10
N ASP A 129 19.73 -12.96 2.70
CA ASP A 129 19.93 -11.53 2.88
C ASP A 129 19.60 -10.79 1.57
N PHE A 130 18.63 -9.89 1.63
CA PHE A 130 18.20 -9.02 0.53
C PHE A 130 18.58 -7.57 0.82
N HIS A 131 19.13 -6.91 -0.20
CA HIS A 131 19.18 -5.46 -0.25
C HIS A 131 17.78 -4.91 -0.56
N THR A 132 17.39 -3.84 0.12
CA THR A 132 16.09 -3.18 -0.09
C THR A 132 16.31 -1.82 -0.74
N SER A 133 15.29 -1.26 -1.41
CA SER A 133 15.42 0.12 -1.94
C SER A 133 15.42 1.18 -0.86
N ASP A 134 14.92 0.83 0.32
CA ASP A 134 14.77 1.71 1.46
C ASP A 134 15.79 1.32 2.55
N GLU A 135 17.07 1.09 2.17
CA GLU A 135 18.10 0.62 3.12
C GLU A 135 18.28 1.57 4.32
N GLU A 136 18.08 2.88 4.12
CA GLU A 136 18.17 3.87 5.21
C GLU A 136 17.10 3.67 6.29
N ILE A 137 15.97 3.03 5.96
CA ILE A 137 14.81 2.87 6.84
C ILE A 137 14.67 1.42 7.32
N LEU A 138 14.89 0.46 6.43
CA LEU A 138 14.66 -0.97 6.68
C LEU A 138 15.95 -1.78 6.81
N GLY A 139 17.09 -1.23 6.37
CA GLY A 139 18.35 -1.96 6.30
C GLY A 139 18.29 -3.17 5.34
N THR A 140 19.14 -4.15 5.61
CA THR A 140 19.12 -5.44 4.92
C THR A 140 17.96 -6.29 5.45
N LEU A 141 17.11 -6.77 4.54
CA LEU A 141 16.04 -7.71 4.87
C LEU A 141 16.63 -9.12 4.97
N ILE A 142 16.49 -9.74 6.14
CA ILE A 142 16.92 -11.11 6.40
C ILE A 142 15.69 -12.01 6.43
N VAL A 143 15.69 -13.09 5.66
CA VAL A 143 14.60 -14.08 5.62
C VAL A 143 15.12 -15.45 6.06
N TYR A 144 14.48 -16.04 7.05
CA TYR A 144 14.82 -17.37 7.57
C TYR A 144 13.93 -18.43 6.91
N VAL A 145 14.54 -19.40 6.24
CA VAL A 145 13.87 -20.42 5.42
C VAL A 145 14.27 -21.80 5.91
N GLU A 146 13.32 -22.70 6.17
CA GLU A 146 13.62 -24.07 6.58
C GLU A 146 14.26 -24.88 5.43
N LYS A 147 15.39 -25.56 5.67
CA LYS A 147 16.15 -26.24 4.63
C LYS A 147 15.39 -27.37 3.92
N ASN A 148 14.58 -28.13 4.66
CA ASN A 148 13.89 -29.31 4.12
C ASN A 148 12.57 -28.97 3.41
N SER A 149 11.86 -27.93 3.84
CA SER A 149 10.51 -27.60 3.36
C SER A 149 10.45 -26.29 2.57
N TYR A 150 11.52 -25.49 2.62
CA TYR A 150 11.56 -24.11 2.14
C TYR A 150 10.47 -23.21 2.71
N LYS A 151 9.92 -23.57 3.87
CA LYS A 151 8.94 -22.75 4.59
C LYS A 151 9.64 -21.53 5.19
N ILE A 152 9.03 -20.37 5.02
CA ILE A 152 9.48 -19.15 5.70
C ILE A 152 9.15 -19.26 7.18
N LEU A 153 10.18 -19.20 8.01
CA LEU A 153 10.08 -19.36 9.46
C LEU A 153 10.05 -18.01 10.18
N GLY A 154 10.61 -16.97 9.57
CA GLY A 154 10.60 -15.62 10.09
C GLY A 154 11.39 -14.66 9.21
N VAL A 155 11.40 -13.39 9.61
CA VAL A 155 12.23 -12.34 9.02
C VAL A 155 12.95 -11.56 10.11
N GLY A 156 14.03 -10.89 9.74
CA GLY A 156 14.71 -9.91 10.56
C GLY A 156 15.10 -8.71 9.71
N LEU A 157 15.28 -7.58 10.35
CA LEU A 157 15.96 -6.43 9.77
C LEU A 157 17.31 -6.34 10.49
N ARG A 158 18.39 -6.08 9.73
CA ARG A 158 19.70 -5.84 10.31
C ARG A 158 19.81 -4.36 10.68
N ASP A 159 20.06 -4.07 11.95
CA ASP A 159 20.51 -2.74 12.44
C ASP A 159 21.89 -2.38 11.88
#